data_AF-A0A7W0JC43-F1
#
_entry.id   AF-A0A7W0JC43-F1
#
_cell.length_a   1.000
_cell.length_b   1.000
_cell.length_c   1.000
_cell.angle_alpha   90.00
_cell.angle_beta   90.00
_cell.angle_gamma   90.00
#
_symmetry.space_group_name_H-M   'P 1'
#
loop_
_entity.id
_entity.type
_entity.pdbx_description
1 polymer ?
#
loop_
_entity_poly.entity_id
_entity_poly.type
_entity_poly.pdbx_seq_one_letter_code
_entity_poly.pdbx_strand_id
1 'polypeptide(L)'
;MQTNHIVIVGGGLAGAKAAEALRDRGFDGPLTLIGDERHLPYERPPLSKSYLAGDADRAELDVHDEEWYADHRVTLLLGVAATNVDSDAHVVNLVDGRRLSYDQLLLATGSRARQLVV
;
A
#
# COMPACT_ATOMS: atom_id res chain seq x y z
N MET A 1 -10.89 -5.11 -24.60
CA MET A 1 -10.29 -5.96 -23.53
C MET A 1 -10.71 -5.36 -22.20
N GLN A 2 -11.23 -6.15 -21.27
CA GLN A 2 -11.53 -5.64 -19.93
C GLN A 2 -10.22 -5.23 -19.27
N THR A 3 -10.12 -3.97 -18.82
CA THR A 3 -8.99 -3.46 -18.05
C THR A 3 -9.05 -4.11 -16.66
N ASN A 4 -8.21 -5.12 -16.41
CA ASN A 4 -8.11 -5.82 -15.13
C ASN A 4 -7.48 -4.88 -14.09
N HIS A 5 -8.29 -4.27 -13.21
CA HIS A 5 -7.84 -3.37 -12.15
C HIS A 5 -7.51 -4.17 -10.88
N ILE A 6 -6.27 -4.04 -10.42
CA ILE A 6 -5.82 -4.63 -9.17
C ILE A 6 -5.78 -3.56 -8.07
N VAL A 7 -6.38 -3.86 -6.93
CA VAL A 7 -6.31 -3.03 -5.72
C VAL A 7 -5.49 -3.76 -4.66
N ILE A 8 -4.52 -3.06 -4.07
CA ILE A 8 -3.70 -3.52 -2.95
C ILE A 8 -4.08 -2.71 -1.71
N VAL A 9 -4.53 -3.38 -0.65
CA VAL A 9 -4.85 -2.76 0.64
C VAL A 9 -3.71 -3.00 1.61
N GLY A 10 -2.92 -1.96 1.89
CA GLY A 10 -1.80 -1.97 2.83
C GLY A 10 -0.56 -1.30 2.24
N GLY A 11 -0.25 -0.09 2.72
CA GLY A 11 0.91 0.71 2.31
C GLY A 11 2.22 0.35 3.01
N GLY A 12 2.47 -0.94 3.25
CA GLY A 12 3.74 -1.43 3.83
C GLY A 12 4.63 -2.14 2.81
N LEU A 13 5.75 -2.71 3.27
CA LEU A 13 6.70 -3.47 2.44
C LEU A 13 6.02 -4.52 1.55
N ALA A 14 5.07 -5.29 2.09
CA ALA A 14 4.34 -6.31 1.33
C ALA A 14 3.55 -5.71 0.15
N GLY A 15 2.87 -4.57 0.36
CA GLY A 15 2.12 -3.90 -0.69
C GLY A 15 3.02 -3.29 -1.77
N ALA A 16 4.11 -2.64 -1.37
CA ALA A 16 5.08 -2.06 -2.30
C ALA A 16 5.78 -3.13 -3.15
N LYS A 17 6.27 -4.21 -2.53
CA LYS A 17 6.89 -5.33 -3.25
C LYS A 17 5.90 -6.09 -4.13
N ALA A 18 4.63 -6.15 -3.75
CA ALA A 18 3.59 -6.70 -4.63
C ALA A 18 3.37 -5.81 -5.87
N ALA A 19 3.36 -4.49 -5.70
CA ALA A 19 3.23 -3.57 -6.82
C ALA A 19 4.42 -3.67 -7.79
N GLU A 20 5.64 -3.71 -7.26
CA GLU A 20 6.88 -3.98 -8.01
C GLU A 20 6.79 -5.30 -8.77
N ALA A 21 6.49 -6.40 -8.07
CA ALA A 21 6.43 -7.71 -8.70
C ALA A 21 5.34 -7.83 -9.78
N LEU A 22 4.21 -7.13 -9.65
CA LEU A 22 3.19 -7.06 -10.70
C LEU A 22 3.74 -6.37 -11.95
N ARG A 23 4.43 -5.24 -11.78
CA ARG A 23 5.01 -4.48 -12.89
C ARG A 23 6.16 -5.22 -13.56
N ASP A 24 7.06 -5.82 -12.78
CA ASP A 24 8.16 -6.65 -13.30
C ASP A 24 7.67 -7.86 -14.10
N ARG A 25 6.49 -8.39 -13.75
CA ARG A 25 5.86 -9.51 -14.45
C ARG A 25 4.97 -9.09 -15.62
N GLY A 26 5.00 -7.82 -16.01
CA GLY A 26 4.31 -7.30 -17.18
C GLY A 26 2.83 -7.03 -16.99
N PHE A 27 2.33 -6.95 -15.75
CA PHE A 27 0.97 -6.44 -15.53
C PHE A 27 0.94 -4.94 -15.88
N ASP A 28 0.14 -4.59 -16.88
CA ASP A 28 0.06 -3.24 -17.45
C ASP A 28 -1.27 -2.52 -17.15
N GLY A 29 -2.19 -3.21 -16.47
CA GLY A 29 -3.49 -2.70 -16.05
C GLY A 29 -3.42 -1.68 -14.90
N PRO A 30 -4.57 -1.04 -14.57
CA PRO A 30 -4.67 -0.14 -13.44
C PRO A 30 -4.25 -0.84 -12.15
N LEU A 31 -3.43 -0.17 -11.35
CA LEU A 31 -2.96 -0.66 -10.05
C LEU A 31 -3.15 0.45 -9.03
N THR A 32 -3.84 0.16 -7.93
CA THR A 32 -4.02 1.12 -6.84
C THR A 32 -3.51 0.51 -5.54
N LEU A 33 -2.67 1.24 -4.82
CA LEU A 33 -2.16 0.87 -3.50
C LEU A 33 -2.73 1.84 -2.47
N ILE A 34 -3.47 1.30 -1.51
CA ILE A 34 -4.14 2.04 -0.44
C ILE A 34 -3.32 1.90 0.85
N GLY A 35 -2.99 3.02 1.48
CA GLY A 35 -2.31 3.10 2.77
C GLY A 35 -3.05 4.01 3.74
N ASP A 36 -3.22 3.56 4.98
CA ASP A 36 -3.80 4.35 6.07
C ASP A 36 -2.80 5.38 6.65
N GLU A 37 -1.50 5.14 6.50
CA GLU A 37 -0.43 6.09 6.79
C GLU A 37 -0.26 7.12 5.64
N ARG A 38 0.16 8.35 5.96
CA ARG A 38 0.41 9.42 4.97
C ARG A 38 1.77 9.30 4.26
N HIS A 39 2.58 8.35 4.69
CA HIS A 39 3.93 8.16 4.19
C HIS A 39 3.96 7.17 3.01
N LEU A 40 4.95 7.30 2.13
CA LEU A 40 5.27 6.27 1.16
C LEU A 40 5.52 4.93 1.88
N PRO A 41 5.25 3.79 1.25
CA PRO A 41 5.61 2.49 1.80
C PRO A 41 7.11 2.42 2.14
N TYR A 42 7.40 1.96 3.36
CA TYR A 42 8.76 2.00 3.91
C TYR A 42 9.10 0.72 4.69
N GLU A 43 10.40 0.47 4.84
CA GLU A 43 10.94 -0.59 5.67
C GLU A 43 10.76 -0.25 7.15
N ARG A 44 10.06 -1.13 7.87
CA ARG A 44 9.86 -0.99 9.32
C ARG A 44 11.05 -1.46 10.19
N PRO A 45 11.92 -2.42 9.79
CA PRO A 45 13.04 -2.85 10.64
C PRO A 45 14.02 -1.76 11.10
N PRO A 46 14.34 -0.72 10.31
CA PRO A 46 15.17 0.39 10.75
C PRO A 46 14.56 1.23 11.88
N LEU A 47 13.23 1.24 12.04
CA LEU A 47 12.53 2.04 13.07
C LEU A 47 12.89 1.67 14.52
N SER A 48 13.49 0.50 14.74
CA SER A 48 14.02 0.07 16.04
C SER A 48 15.54 -0.11 16.02
N LYS A 49 16.22 0.35 14.96
CA LYS A 49 17.65 0.22 14.72
C LYS A 49 18.26 1.55 14.28
N SER A 50 18.81 1.62 13.06
CA SER A 50 19.55 2.77 12.53
C SER A 50 18.74 4.06 12.57
N TYR A 51 17.45 4.04 12.19
CA TYR A 51 16.61 5.23 12.24
C TYR A 51 16.40 5.72 13.69
N LEU A 52 16.16 4.79 14.62
CA LEU A 52 16.01 5.14 16.04
C LEU A 52 17.31 5.65 16.66
N ALA A 53 18.46 5.17 16.18
CA ALA A 53 19.78 5.61 16.59
C ALA A 53 20.18 6.97 15.98
N GLY A 54 19.47 7.46 14.98
CA GLY A 54 19.80 8.68 14.23
C GLY A 54 20.85 8.48 13.13
N ASP A 55 21.12 7.23 12.76
CA ASP A 55 22.11 6.83 11.74
C ASP A 55 21.52 6.72 10.33
N ALA A 56 20.20 6.93 10.16
CA ALA A 56 19.50 6.86 8.89
C ALA A 56 18.41 7.94 8.79
N ASP A 57 18.27 8.52 7.61
CA ASP A 57 17.25 9.52 7.33
C ASP A 57 15.92 8.87 6.95
N ARG A 58 14.79 9.56 7.20
CA ARG A 58 13.45 8.98 6.94
C ARG A 58 13.26 8.54 5.49
N ALA A 59 13.78 9.29 4.51
CA ALA A 59 13.65 8.97 3.10
C ALA A 59 14.41 7.69 2.72
N GLU A 60 15.47 7.34 3.44
CA GLU A 60 16.25 6.11 3.20
C GLU A 60 15.47 4.84 3.57
N LEU A 61 14.36 4.98 4.29
CA LEU A 61 13.50 3.85 4.65
C LEU A 61 12.46 3.55 3.58
N ASP A 62 12.20 4.45 2.64
CA ASP A 62 11.17 4.23 1.62
C ASP A 62 11.56 3.05 0.73
N VAL A 63 10.59 2.17 0.44
CA VAL A 63 10.84 0.98 -0.40
C VAL A 63 11.14 1.41 -1.84
N HIS A 64 10.44 2.44 -2.28
CA HIS A 64 10.57 3.14 -3.55
C HIS A 64 10.30 4.62 -3.31
N ASP A 65 10.95 5.50 -4.08
CA ASP A 65 10.65 6.93 -4.10
C ASP A 65 9.30 7.23 -4.77
N GLU A 66 8.84 8.49 -4.70
CA GLU A 66 7.54 8.90 -5.26
C GLU A 66 7.53 8.75 -6.79
N GLU A 67 8.65 9.08 -7.44
CA GLU A 67 8.86 8.99 -8.88
C GLU A 67 8.67 7.55 -9.39
N TRP A 68 9.19 6.55 -8.68
CA TRP A 68 9.02 5.16 -9.07
C TRP A 68 7.54 4.78 -9.19
N TYR A 69 6.68 5.18 -8.25
CA TYR A 69 5.25 4.87 -8.32
C TYR A 69 4.58 5.57 -9.52
N ALA A 70 4.96 6.81 -9.81
CA ALA A 70 4.45 7.55 -10.96
C ALA A 70 4.88 6.89 -12.28
N ASP A 71 6.16 6.59 -12.43
CA ASP A 71 6.76 5.96 -13.61
C ASP A 71 6.17 4.57 -13.87
N HIS A 72 5.88 3.83 -12.81
CA HIS A 72 5.25 2.50 -12.88
C HIS A 72 3.71 2.56 -12.91
N ARG A 73 3.10 3.74 -13.07
CA ARG A 73 1.63 3.91 -13.15
C ARG A 73 0.91 3.23 -11.97
N VAL A 74 1.40 3.41 -10.76
CA VAL A 74 0.79 2.93 -9.52
C VAL A 74 0.09 4.10 -8.85
N THR A 75 -1.24 4.03 -8.77
CA THR A 75 -2.00 5.06 -8.04
C THR A 75 -1.83 4.84 -6.53
N LEU A 76 -1.23 5.81 -5.85
CA LEU A 76 -1.12 5.81 -4.39
C LEU A 76 -2.31 6.54 -3.76
N LEU A 77 -3.00 5.87 -2.84
CA LEU A 77 -4.00 6.47 -1.95
C LEU A 77 -3.48 6.41 -0.51
N LEU A 78 -2.70 7.42 -0.12
CA LEU A 78 -2.08 7.52 1.20
C LEU A 78 -2.96 8.31 2.18
N GLY A 79 -2.83 8.02 3.47
CA GLY A 79 -3.62 8.65 4.53
C GLY A 79 -5.11 8.29 4.49
N VAL A 80 -5.48 7.23 3.77
CA VAL A 80 -6.87 6.84 3.54
C VAL A 80 -7.01 5.34 3.81
N ALA A 81 -7.65 5.01 4.92
CA ALA A 81 -7.88 3.62 5.30
C ALA A 81 -9.01 2.99 4.46
N ALA A 82 -8.80 1.75 4.03
CA ALA A 82 -9.91 0.88 3.63
C ALA A 82 -10.69 0.43 4.87
N THR A 83 -12.01 0.56 4.84
CA THR A 83 -12.88 0.28 6.00
C THR A 83 -13.69 -0.99 5.84
N ASN A 84 -14.01 -1.38 4.61
CA ASN A 84 -14.81 -2.57 4.31
C ASN A 84 -14.55 -3.06 2.88
N VAL A 85 -14.65 -4.38 2.68
CA VAL A 85 -14.64 -5.02 1.37
C VAL A 85 -16.03 -5.61 1.13
N ASP A 86 -16.68 -5.17 0.06
CA ASP A 86 -17.90 -5.76 -0.49
C ASP A 86 -17.49 -6.71 -1.61
N SER A 87 -17.39 -8.01 -1.31
CA SER A 87 -16.93 -9.02 -2.26
C SER A 87 -17.93 -9.30 -3.36
N ASP A 88 -19.23 -9.16 -3.09
CA ASP A 88 -20.28 -9.42 -4.08
C ASP A 88 -20.30 -8.31 -5.13
N ALA A 89 -20.13 -7.06 -4.69
CA ALA A 89 -20.04 -5.90 -5.58
C ALA A 89 -18.62 -5.65 -6.12
N HIS A 90 -17.61 -6.39 -5.65
CA HIS A 90 -16.20 -6.18 -5.97
C HIS A 90 -15.72 -4.74 -5.69
N VAL A 91 -15.99 -4.24 -4.48
CA VAL A 91 -15.70 -2.85 -4.07
C VAL A 91 -14.95 -2.79 -2.72
N VAL A 92 -13.95 -1.93 -2.64
CA VAL A 92 -13.35 -1.48 -1.38
C VAL A 92 -13.94 -0.13 -0.99
N ASN A 93 -14.50 -0.04 0.22
CA ASN A 93 -14.97 1.20 0.80
C ASN A 93 -13.85 1.89 1.58
N LEU A 94 -13.68 3.19 1.38
CA LEU A 94 -12.64 4.00 2.01
C LEU A 94 -13.23 4.87 3.13
N VAL A 95 -12.37 5.27 4.08
CA VAL A 95 -12.78 6.08 5.25
C VAL A 95 -13.31 7.47 4.87
N ASP A 96 -12.94 7.98 3.70
CA ASP A 96 -13.41 9.27 3.16
C ASP A 96 -14.71 9.15 2.33
N GLY A 97 -15.35 7.98 2.35
CA GLY A 97 -16.60 7.72 1.65
C GLY A 97 -16.44 7.34 0.18
N ARG A 98 -15.22 7.34 -0.37
CA ARG A 98 -14.99 6.83 -1.73
C ARG A 98 -15.18 5.31 -1.79
N ARG A 99 -15.56 4.84 -2.97
CA ARG A 99 -15.74 3.42 -3.30
C ARG A 99 -14.84 3.08 -4.49
N LEU A 100 -14.01 2.07 -4.35
CA LEU A 100 -13.06 1.64 -5.38
C LEU A 100 -13.43 0.25 -5.87
N SER A 101 -13.88 0.13 -7.12
CA SER A 101 -14.08 -1.18 -7.76
C SER A 101 -12.74 -1.89 -7.97
N TYR A 102 -12.74 -3.21 -8.00
CA TYR A 102 -11.56 -4.01 -8.34
C TYR A 102 -11.96 -5.26 -9.13
N ASP A 103 -11.07 -5.73 -10.00
CA ASP A 103 -11.19 -7.07 -10.56
C ASP A 103 -10.46 -8.10 -9.69
N GLN A 104 -9.31 -7.70 -9.11
CA GLN A 104 -8.59 -8.48 -8.11
C GLN A 104 -8.17 -7.62 -6.92
N LEU A 105 -8.24 -8.21 -5.73
CA LEU A 105 -7.91 -7.55 -4.46
C LEU A 105 -6.78 -8.30 -3.75
N LEU A 106 -5.75 -7.58 -3.33
CA LEU A 106 -4.69 -8.08 -2.46
C LEU A 106 -4.79 -7.42 -1.08
N LEU A 107 -4.94 -8.23 -0.03
CA LEU A 107 -4.88 -7.78 1.35
C LEU A 107 -3.45 -7.91 1.88
N ALA A 108 -2.78 -6.77 2.06
CA ALA A 108 -1.41 -6.63 2.57
C ALA A 108 -1.39 -5.76 3.85
N THR A 109 -2.43 -5.86 4.68
CA THR A 109 -2.72 -4.97 5.83
C THR A 109 -1.77 -5.11 7.02
N GLY A 110 -0.89 -6.12 7.00
CA GLY A 110 0.11 -6.30 8.05
C GLY A 110 -0.52 -6.62 9.41
N SER A 111 -0.13 -5.87 10.44
CA SER A 111 -0.53 -6.14 11.83
C SER A 111 -0.54 -4.85 12.64
N ARG A 112 -1.26 -4.88 13.76
CA ARG A 112 -1.25 -3.83 14.78
C ARG A 112 -0.72 -4.37 16.10
N ALA A 113 0.00 -3.54 16.86
CA ALA A 113 0.43 -3.90 18.20
C ALA A 113 -0.80 -4.21 19.09
N ARG A 114 -0.68 -5.24 19.94
CA ARG A 114 -1.73 -5.55 20.91
C ARG A 114 -1.79 -4.43 21.95
N GLN A 115 -2.98 -3.90 22.20
CA GLN A 115 -3.20 -2.97 23.31
C GLN A 115 -3.08 -3.74 24.64
N LEU A 116 -2.21 -3.25 25.53
CA LEU A 116 -2.11 -3.74 26.90
C LEU A 116 -3.17 -3.04 27.74
N VAL A 117 -4.02 -3.81 28.41
CA VAL A 117 -4.94 -3.30 29.44
C VAL A 117 -4.21 -3.47 30.75
N VAL A 118 -3.73 -2.36 31.32
CA VAL A 118 -3.04 -2.29 32.61
C VAL A 118 -3.99 -1.69 33.63
#